data_AF-A0A954XRN6-F1
#
_entry.id   AF-A0A954XRN6-F1
#
_cell.length_a   1.000
_cell.length_b   1.000
_cell.length_c   1.000
_cell.angle_alpha   90.00
_cell.angle_beta   90.00
_cell.angle_gamma   90.00
#
_symmetry.space_group_name_H-M   'P 1'
#
loop_
_entity.id
_entity.type
_entity.pdbx_description
1 polymer ?
#
loop_
_entity_poly.entity_id
_entity_poly.type
_entity_poly.pdbx_seq_one_letter_code
_entity_poly.pdbx_strand_id
1 'polypeptide(L)' 'LDSAPGVKITPTSILVGDTSAAVEWTMSAGEGDEAWSVRGVAILNHAGGKITRATDYWDAE' A
#
# COMPACT_ATOMS: atom_id res chain seq x y z
N LEU A 1 13.35 -0.43 -5.91
CA LEU A 1 12.66 -1.01 -4.73
C LEU A 1 13.42 -2.27 -4.36
N ASP A 2 14.70 -2.10 -4.00
CA ASP A 2 15.46 -3.18 -3.40
C ASP A 2 14.85 -3.42 -2.02
N SER A 3 14.55 -4.68 -1.73
CA SER A 3 13.93 -5.16 -0.51
C SER A 3 14.59 -4.50 0.70
N ALA A 4 13.85 -3.66 1.41
CA ALA A 4 14.23 -3.25 2.75
C ALA A 4 13.81 -4.41 3.69
N PRO A 5 14.74 -5.28 4.13
CA PRO A 5 14.40 -6.32 5.09
C PRO A 5 13.75 -5.68 6.31
N GLY A 6 12.55 -6.13 6.67
CA GLY A 6 11.76 -5.59 7.78
C GLY A 6 10.62 -4.65 7.38
N VAL A 7 10.52 -4.19 6.13
CA VAL A 7 9.31 -3.46 5.69
C VAL A 7 8.12 -4.40 5.61
N LYS A 8 7.09 -4.10 6.39
CA LYS A 8 5.80 -4.78 6.37
C LYS A 8 4.73 -3.81 5.90
N ILE A 9 4.00 -4.20 4.86
CA ILE A 9 2.79 -3.51 4.40
C ILE A 9 1.60 -4.37 4.79
N THR A 10 0.62 -3.77 5.47
CA THR A 10 -0.60 -4.43 5.90
C THR A 10 -1.80 -3.67 5.32
N PRO A 11 -2.60 -4.30 4.44
CA PRO A 11 -3.90 -3.77 4.05
C PRO A 11 -4.79 -3.64 5.29
N THR A 12 -5.44 -2.50 5.43
CA THR A 12 -6.33 -2.16 6.56
C THR A 12 -7.79 -2.12 6.12
N SER A 13 -8.05 -1.72 4.87
CA SER A 13 -9.37 -1.75 4.24
C SER A 13 -9.21 -2.05 2.75
N ILE A 14 -10.17 -2.77 2.18
CA ILE A 14 -10.21 -3.09 0.75
C ILE A 14 -11.63 -2.86 0.25
N LEU A 15 -11.77 -1.96 -0.72
CA LEU A 15 -12.99 -1.76 -1.48
C LEU A 15 -12.74 -2.13 -2.93
N VAL A 16 -13.51 -3.08 -3.46
CA VAL A 16 -13.41 -3.52 -4.86
C VAL A 16 -14.65 -3.10 -5.62
N GLY A 17 -14.46 -2.35 -6.70
CA GLY A 17 -15.46 -2.06 -7.72
C GLY A 17 -15.17 -2.79 -9.03
N ASP A 18 -16.02 -2.56 -10.03
CA ASP A 18 -16.01 -3.34 -11.28
C ASP A 18 -14.72 -3.22 -12.09
N THR A 19 -14.08 -2.05 -12.08
CA THR A 19 -12.87 -1.74 -12.87
C THR A 19 -11.73 -1.16 -12.04
N SER A 20 -11.96 -0.99 -10.74
CA SER A 20 -10.95 -0.46 -9.81
C SER A 20 -11.11 -1.03 -8.41
N ALA A 21 -10.07 -0.88 -7.59
CA ALA A 21 -10.08 -1.17 -6.17
C ALA A 21 -9.34 -0.06 -5.42
N ALA A 22 -9.77 0.23 -4.20
CA ALA A 22 -9.04 1.07 -3.26
C ALA A 22 -8.55 0.18 -2.10
N VAL A 23 -7.27 0.30 -1.78
CA VAL A 23 -6.65 -0.42 -0.68
C VAL A 23 -6.01 0.60 0.25
N GLU A 24 -6.60 0.77 1.44
CA GLU A 24 -5.95 1.49 2.52
C GLU A 24 -4.90 0.58 3.14
N TRP A 25 -3.69 1.09 3.35
CA TRP A 25 -2.58 0.30 3.86
C TRP A 25 -1.80 1.06 4.94
N THR A 26 -1.19 0.30 5.84
CA THR A 26 -0.16 0.79 6.75
C THR A 26 1.15 0.08 6.41
N MET A 27 2.21 0.86 6.24
CA MET A 27 3.55 0.36 6.08
C MET A 27 4.37 0.71 7.32
N SER A 28 5.19 -0.21 7.77
CA SER A 28 6.07 -0.03 8.92
C SER A 28 7.39 -0.74 8.73
N ALA A 29 8.46 -0.19 9.27
CA ALA A 29 9.77 -0.84 9.36
C ALA A 29 10.62 -0.25 10.49
N GLY A 30 11.86 -0.71 10.60
CA GLY A 30 12.81 -0.26 11.63
C GLY A 30 12.58 -0.93 12.99
N GLU A 31 13.49 -0.66 13.92
CA GLU A 31 13.46 -1.13 15.30
C GLU A 31 13.93 -0.01 16.24
N GLY A 32 13.49 -0.05 17.51
CA GLY A 32 13.89 0.95 18.51
C GLY A 32 13.56 2.39 18.08
N ASP A 33 14.53 3.29 18.20
CA ASP A 33 14.37 4.71 17.89
C ASP A 33 14.31 5.00 16.37
N GLU A 34 14.62 4.01 15.52
CA GLU A 34 14.53 4.11 14.05
C GLU A 34 13.22 3.51 13.50
N ALA A 35 12.33 3.03 14.38
CA ALA A 35 11.04 2.50 13.97
C ALA A 35 10.16 3.60 13.36
N TRP A 36 9.54 3.30 12.22
CA TRP A 36 8.66 4.22 11.52
C TRP A 36 7.41 3.53 10.99
N SER A 37 6.36 4.32 10.80
CA SER A 37 5.14 3.89 10.14
C SER A 37 4.56 5.01 9.29
N VAL A 38 4.02 4.65 8.14
CA VAL A 38 3.34 5.54 7.20
C VAL A 38 2.05 4.88 6.74
N ARG A 39 1.01 5.69 6.54
CA ARG A 39 -0.26 5.23 5.97
C ARG A 39 -0.35 5.64 4.51
N GLY A 40 -1.20 4.96 3.77
CA GLY A 40 -1.50 5.37 2.42
C GLY A 40 -2.71 4.67 1.86
N VAL A 41 -3.01 5.03 0.62
CA VAL A 41 -4.08 4.44 -0.16
C VAL A 41 -3.58 4.16 -1.56
N ALA A 42 -3.72 2.91 -1.99
CA ALA A 42 -3.49 2.52 -3.37
C ALA A 42 -4.83 2.48 -4.13
N ILE A 43 -4.90 3.15 -5.27
CA ILE A 43 -5.97 3.01 -6.25
C ILE A 43 -5.47 2.11 -7.39
N LEU A 44 -6.09 0.96 -7.54
CA LEU A 44 -5.72 -0.08 -8.49
C LEU A 44 -6.79 -0.18 -9.57
N ASN A 45 -6.45 0.06 -10.83
CA ASN A 45 -7.32 -0.32 -11.95
C ASN A 45 -7.08 -1.79 -12.28
N HIS A 46 -8.15 -2.52 -12.61
CA HIS A 46 -8.05 -3.93 -12.98
C HIS A 46 -8.94 -4.27 -14.19
N ALA A 47 -8.46 -5.23 -14.99
CA ALA A 47 -9.16 -5.78 -16.13
C ALA A 47 -8.71 -7.24 -16.37
N GLY A 48 -9.65 -8.14 -16.60
CA GLY A 48 -9.36 -9.55 -16.86
C GLY A 48 -8.57 -10.24 -15.72
N GLY A 49 -8.87 -9.89 -14.46
CA GLY A 49 -8.19 -10.44 -13.28
C GLY A 49 -6.76 -9.94 -13.06
N LYS A 50 -6.32 -8.91 -13.81
CA LYS A 50 -4.98 -8.32 -13.68
C LYS A 50 -5.08 -6.85 -13.27
N ILE A 51 -4.14 -6.41 -12.43
CA ILE A 51 -3.94 -4.98 -12.18
C ILE A 51 -3.31 -4.36 -13.44
N THR A 52 -3.90 -3.29 -13.96
CA THR A 52 -3.45 -2.60 -15.18
C THR A 52 -2.82 -1.24 -14.87
N ARG A 53 -3.17 -0.64 -13.74
CA ARG A 53 -2.57 0.59 -13.22
C ARG A 53 -2.63 0.58 -11.71
N ALA A 54 -1.59 1.08 -11.07
CA ALA A 54 -1.58 1.41 -9.65
C ALA A 54 -1.18 2.88 -9.49
N THR A 55 -1.94 3.63 -8.70
CA THR A 55 -1.56 4.96 -8.23
C THR A 55 -1.57 4.91 -6.71
N ASP A 56 -0.48 5.33 -6.08
CA ASP A 56 -0.29 5.14 -4.65
C ASP A 56 -0.06 6.50 -3.98
N TYR A 57 -0.82 6.74 -2.91
CA TYR A 57 -0.81 7.99 -2.17
C TYR A 57 -0.30 7.72 -0.76
N TRP A 58 0.72 8.47 -0.36
CA TRP A 58 1.45 8.26 0.87
C TRP A 58 1.19 9.45 1.78
N ASP A 59 0.76 9.18 3.01
CA ASP A 59 0.63 10.16 4.10
C ASP A 59 1.98 10.28 4.81
N ALA A 60 3.01 10.64 4.05
CA ALA A 60 4.35 10.90 4.55
C ALA A 60 4.53 12.42 4.64
N GLU A 61 4.92 12.92 5.82
CA GLU A 61 5.44 14.28 5.97
C GLU A 61 6.77 14.47 5.23
#